data_AF-A0A7K4Q302-F1
#
_entry.id   AF-A0A7K4Q302-F1
#
_cell.length_a   1.000
_cell.length_b   1.000
_cell.length_c   1.000
_cell.angle_alpha   90.00
_cell.angle_beta   90.00
_cell.angle_gamma   90.00
#
_symmetry.space_group_name_H-M   'P 1'
#
loop_
_entity.id
_entity.type
_entity.pdbx_description
1 polymer ?
#
loop_
_entity_poly.entity_id
_entity_poly.type
_entity_poly.pdbx_seq_one_letter_code
_entity_poly.pdbx_strand_id
1 'polypeptide(L)' 'MFDIKAWAEYIVEWAAKDPYGFLTTVILALTPLFVISAALSWKLAKMIEARERELKKKQKRQENIAKAKRTKKD' A
#
# COMPACT_ATOMS: atom_id res chain seq x y z
N MET A 1 -1.90 14.12 30.68
CA MET A 1 -2.88 13.50 29.75
C MET A 1 -3.09 14.51 28.65
N PHE A 2 -2.86 14.14 27.38
CA PHE A 2 -3.08 15.07 26.27
C PHE A 2 -4.54 15.47 26.22
N ASP A 3 -4.83 16.77 26.27
CA ASP A 3 -6.18 17.28 26.17
C ASP A 3 -6.60 17.34 24.70
N ILE A 4 -7.24 16.26 24.25
CA ILE A 4 -7.70 16.09 22.87
C ILE A 4 -8.76 17.12 22.52
N LYS A 5 -9.56 17.58 23.49
CA LYS A 5 -10.61 18.59 23.25
C LYS A 5 -9.98 19.93 22.97
N ALA A 6 -9.05 20.37 23.82
CA ALA A 6 -8.34 21.63 23.62
C ALA A 6 -7.55 21.65 22.30
N TRP A 7 -6.94 20.51 21.92
CA TRP A 7 -6.27 20.38 20.63
C TRP A 7 -7.24 20.47 19.44
N ALA A 8 -8.38 19.78 19.51
CA ALA A 8 -9.38 19.82 18.43
C ALA A 8 -10.00 21.22 18.27
N GLU A 9 -10.31 21.89 19.38
CA GLU A 9 -10.82 23.27 19.38
C GLU A 9 -9.81 24.23 18.74
N TYR A 10 -8.53 24.12 19.07
CA TYR A 10 -7.47 24.91 18.45
C TYR A 10 -7.41 24.70 16.92
N ILE A 11 -7.48 23.45 16.47
CA ILE A 11 -7.46 23.13 15.03
C ILE A 11 -8.70 23.69 14.32
N VAL A 12 -9.87 23.57 14.92
CA VAL A 12 -11.13 24.10 14.37
C VAL A 12 -11.12 25.62 14.31
N GLU A 13 -10.65 26.29 15.36
CA GLU A 13 -10.47 27.75 15.36
C GLU A 13 -9.50 28.21 14.28
N TRP A 14 -8.39 27.49 14.10
CA TRP A 14 -7.42 27.81 13.07
C TRP A 14 -8.02 27.66 11.67
N ALA A 15 -8.75 26.57 11.41
CA ALA A 15 -9.46 26.36 10.15
C ALA A 15 -10.52 27.43 9.87
N ALA A 16 -11.15 27.98 10.92
CA ALA A 16 -12.13 29.06 10.79
C ALA A 16 -11.50 30.43 10.53
N LYS A 17 -10.35 30.73 11.17
CA LYS A 17 -9.66 32.02 11.05
C LYS A 17 -8.88 32.15 9.74
N ASP A 18 -8.25 31.07 9.28
CA ASP A 18 -7.49 31.05 8.03
C ASP A 18 -7.68 29.71 7.29
N PRO A 19 -8.79 29.58 6.53
CA PRO A 19 -9.12 28.34 5.82
C PRO A 19 -8.07 27.96 4.78
N TYR A 20 -7.51 28.93 4.05
CA TYR A 20 -6.54 28.66 2.99
C TYR A 20 -5.17 28.31 3.56
N GLY A 21 -4.69 29.00 4.60
CA GLY A 21 -3.45 28.63 5.30
C GLY A 21 -3.55 27.27 5.99
N PHE A 22 -4.71 26.95 6.57
CA PHE A 22 -5.01 25.63 7.11
C PHE A 22 -4.89 24.55 6.03
N LEU A 23 -5.65 24.69 4.94
CA LEU A 23 -5.68 23.70 3.87
C LEU A 23 -4.31 23.53 3.20
N THR A 24 -3.60 24.62 2.92
CA THR A 24 -2.26 24.54 2.31
C THR A 24 -1.28 23.82 3.21
N THR A 25 -1.28 24.11 4.51
CA THR A 25 -0.40 23.42 5.48
C THR A 25 -0.73 21.94 5.58
N VAL A 26 -2.03 21.59 5.66
CA VAL A 26 -2.48 20.20 5.70
C VAL A 26 -2.08 19.46 4.42
N ILE A 27 -2.31 20.06 3.25
CA ILE A 27 -1.93 19.46 1.97
C ILE A 27 -0.42 19.29 1.88
N LEU A 28 0.37 20.31 2.21
CA LEU A 28 1.84 20.25 2.17
C LEU A 28 2.40 19.18 3.12
N ALA A 29 1.77 18.96 4.27
CA ALA A 29 2.16 17.89 5.19
C ALA A 29 1.73 16.50 4.69
N LEU A 30 0.51 16.38 4.15
CA LEU A 30 -0.04 15.09 3.72
C LEU A 30 0.53 14.60 2.39
N THR A 31 0.74 15.48 1.40
CA THR A 31 1.23 15.12 0.07
C THR A 31 2.52 14.27 0.10
N PRO A 32 3.61 14.65 0.80
CA PRO A 32 4.81 13.82 0.84
C PRO A 32 4.56 12.47 1.51
N LEU A 33 3.72 12.42 2.55
CA LEU A 33 3.35 11.16 3.21
C LEU A 33 2.58 10.24 2.27
N PHE A 34 1.66 10.78 1.47
CA PHE A 34 0.95 10.02 0.45
C PHE A 34 1.87 9.53 -0.66
N VAL A 35 2.83 10.34 -1.12
CA VAL A 35 3.80 9.92 -2.13
C VAL A 35 4.67 8.77 -1.62
N ILE A 36 5.17 8.86 -0.39
CA ILE A 36 5.96 7.79 0.23
C ILE A 36 5.12 6.52 0.37
N SER A 37 3.88 6.65 0.86
CA SER A 37 2.94 5.53 0.98
C SER A 37 2.70 4.86 -0.38
N ALA A 38 2.40 5.64 -1.42
CA ALA A 38 2.19 5.12 -2.77
C ALA A 38 3.43 4.41 -3.33
N ALA A 39 4.63 4.98 -3.12
CA ALA A 39 5.88 4.36 -3.56
C ALA A 39 6.13 3.02 -2.85
N LEU A 40 5.86 2.94 -1.54
CA LEU A 40 5.99 1.71 -0.76
C LEU A 40 4.95 0.67 -1.18
N SER A 41 3.68 1.07 -1.35
CA SER A 41 2.62 0.20 -1.85
C SER A 41 2.94 -0.35 -3.24
N TRP A 42 3.52 0.47 -4.13
CA TRP A 42 3.93 0.00 -5.45
C TRP A 42 5.08 -1.00 -5.37
N LYS A 43 6.08 -0.75 -4.52
CA LYS A 43 7.19 -1.69 -4.28
C LYS A 43 6.68 -3.03 -3.73
N LEU A 44 5.74 -2.99 -2.79
CA LEU A 44 5.08 -4.18 -2.24
C LEU A 44 4.31 -4.94 -3.32
N ALA A 45 3.51 -4.24 -4.13
CA ALA A 45 2.76 -4.84 -5.23
C ALA A 45 3.68 -5.58 -6.23
N LYS A 46 4.82 -4.97 -6.59
CA LYS A 46 5.81 -5.63 -7.47
C LYS A 46 6.39 -6.90 -6.84
N MET A 47 6.68 -6.90 -5.54
CA MET A 47 7.20 -8.09 -4.86
C MET A 47 6.17 -9.21 -4.79
N ILE A 48 4.88 -8.88 -4.60
CA ILE A 48 3.77 -9.84 -4.63
C ILE A 48 3.67 -10.44 -6.03
N GLU A 49 3.67 -9.61 -7.08
CA GLU A 49 3.58 -10.08 -8.46
C GLU A 49 4.76 -10.99 -8.85
N ALA A 50 5.98 -10.65 -8.43
CA ALA A 50 7.16 -11.48 -8.67
C ALA A 50 7.02 -12.86 -7.99
N ARG A 51 6.59 -12.89 -6.72
CA ARG A 51 6.35 -14.14 -5.98
C ARG A 51 5.27 -14.99 -6.65
N GLU A 52 4.16 -14.39 -7.09
CA GLU A 52 3.10 -15.11 -7.79
C GLU A 52 3.58 -15.73 -9.11
N ARG A 53 4.38 -15.00 -9.89
CA ARG A 53 4.94 -15.52 -11.14
C ARG A 53 5.86 -16.72 -10.88
N GLU A 54 6.68 -16.68 -9.85
CA GLU A 54 7.52 -17.82 -9.46
C GLU A 54 6.72 -19.02 -9.00
N LEU A 55 5.69 -18.81 -8.17
CA LEU A 55 4.77 -19.86 -7.73
C LEU A 55 4.06 -20.51 -8.92
N LYS A 56 3.52 -19.71 -9.85
CA LYS A 56 2.89 -20.21 -11.08
C LYS A 56 3.86 -21.02 -11.94
N LYS A 57 5.12 -20.61 -12.07
CA LYS A 57 6.15 -21.39 -12.79
C LYS A 57 6.44 -22.73 -12.12
N LYS A 58 6.56 -22.74 -10.78
CA LYS A 58 6.79 -23.97 -10.01
C LYS A 58 5.60 -24.93 -10.12
N GLN A 59 4.37 -24.42 -10.01
CA GLN A 59 3.14 -25.20 -10.20
C GLN A 59 3.07 -25.82 -11.60
N LYS A 60 3.25 -25.03 -12.66
CA LYS A 60 3.26 -25.55 -14.04
C LYS A 60 4.32 -26.63 -14.26
N ARG A 61 5.51 -26.49 -13.65
CA ARG A 61 6.56 -27.52 -13.73
C ARG A 61 6.13 -28.82 -13.06
N GLN A 62 5.51 -28.75 -11.88
CA GLN A 62 5.01 -29.93 -11.17
C GLN A 62 3.86 -30.60 -11.93
N GLU A 63 2.93 -29.84 -12.48
CA GLU A 63 1.84 -30.37 -13.31
C GLU A 63 2.37 -31.12 -14.55
N ASN A 64 3.37 -30.57 -15.23
CA ASN A 64 3.98 -31.22 -16.39
C ASN A 64 4.72 -32.52 -16.01
N ILE A 65 5.42 -32.54 -14.87
CA ILE A 65 6.06 -33.75 -14.35
C ILE A 65 5.00 -34.80 -13.98
N ALA A 66 3.90 -34.39 -13.33
CA ALA A 66 2.82 -35.29 -12.97
C ALA A 66 2.12 -35.88 -14.20
N LYS A 67 1.87 -35.06 -15.22
CA LYS A 67 1.33 -35.51 -16.52
C LYS A 67 2.27 -36.51 -17.19
N ALA A 68 3.57 -36.18 -17.32
CA ALA A 68 4.55 -37.08 -17.92
C ALA A 68 4.71 -38.41 -17.16
N LYS A 69 4.59 -38.40 -15.83
CA LYS A 69 4.59 -39.64 -15.02
C LYS A 69 3.32 -40.49 -15.22
N ARG A 70 2.16 -39.87 -15.46
CA ARG A 70 0.91 -40.58 -15.77
C ARG A 70 0.99 -41.25 -17.14
N THR A 71 1.46 -40.53 -18.16
CA THR A 71 1.57 -41.06 -19.54
C THR A 71 2.60 -42.18 -19.70
N LYS A 72 3.52 -42.36 -18.75
CA LYS A 72 4.47 -43.49 -18.74
C LYS A 72 3.96 -44.74 -18.00
N LYS A 73 2.80 -44.65 -17.35
CA LYS A 73 2.21 -45.74 -16.57
C LYS A 73 1.11 -46.50 -17.34
N ASP A 74 0.61 -45.90 -18.42
CA ASP A 74 -0.16 -46.58 -19.48
C ASP A 74 0.81 -47.20 -20.50
#